data_AF-A0A3L6TTM7-F1
#
_entry.id   AF-A0A3L6TTM7-F1
#
_cell.length_a   1.000
_cell.length_b   1.000
_cell.length_c   1.000
_cell.angle_alpha   90.00
_cell.angle_beta   90.00
_cell.angle_gamma   90.00
#
_symmetry.space_group_name_H-M   'P 1'
#
loop_
_entity.id
_entity.type
_entity.pdbx_description
1 polymer ?
#
loop_
_entity_poly.entity_id
_entity_poly.type
_entity_poly.pdbx_seq_one_letter_code
_entity_poly.pdbx_strand_id
1 'polypeptide(L)'
;MDCTFLDIYGRLPAAALTPATSYAAYLVYGTAQGHRGLRFPDQETAVSLGGRATSGAARPCRRAVFLRPDEAEARKFWGAGVVAPDDGGGEEPRLRGDGWWEVEMGRLRASEAGDHGAPGEEVVASFEVLGSYPKRGLIVEGIEFRPLQ
;
A
#
# COMPACT_ATOMS: atom_id res chain seq x y z
N MET A 1 -6.68 3.34 -21.19
CA MET A 1 -7.00 2.10 -20.47
C MET A 1 -7.59 2.52 -19.15
N ASP A 2 -8.85 2.14 -18.93
CA ASP A 2 -9.55 2.40 -17.67
C ASP A 2 -9.73 1.03 -16.98
N CYS A 3 -9.37 0.93 -15.70
CA CYS A 3 -9.48 -0.30 -14.92
C CYS A 3 -10.45 -0.08 -13.76
N THR A 4 -11.38 -1.01 -13.56
CA THR A 4 -12.32 -0.99 -12.42
C THR A 4 -11.87 -1.86 -11.26
N PHE A 5 -10.85 -2.70 -11.48
CA PHE A 5 -10.20 -3.53 -10.48
C PHE A 5 -8.69 -3.46 -10.72
N LEU A 6 -7.92 -3.33 -9.65
CA LEU A 6 -6.47 -3.28 -9.70
C LEU A 6 -5.93 -3.81 -8.38
N ASP A 7 -5.17 -4.89 -8.47
CA ASP A 7 -4.44 -5.47 -7.35
C ASP A 7 -2.94 -5.50 -7.70
N ILE A 8 -2.12 -4.97 -6.81
CA ILE A 8 -0.66 -4.94 -6.94
C ILE A 8 -0.08 -5.71 -5.76
N TYR A 9 0.79 -6.66 -6.04
CA TYR A 9 1.45 -7.48 -5.02
C TYR A 9 2.97 -7.38 -5.14
N GLY A 10 3.61 -7.10 -4.01
CA GLY A 10 5.05 -7.22 -3.81
C GLY A 10 5.32 -8.45 -2.95
N ARG A 11 6.23 -9.32 -3.39
CA ARG A 11 6.64 -10.51 -2.63
C ARG A 11 8.16 -10.53 -2.48
N LEU A 12 8.62 -10.84 -1.27
CA LEU A 12 10.03 -10.95 -0.95
C LEU A 12 10.24 -12.13 0.01
N PRO A 13 11.25 -13.00 -0.21
CA PRO A 13 11.61 -14.01 0.78
C PRO A 13 11.95 -13.34 2.12
N ALA A 14 11.40 -13.83 3.24
CA ALA A 14 11.68 -13.24 4.55
C ALA A 14 13.18 -13.27 4.89
N ALA A 15 13.90 -14.29 4.39
CA ALA A 15 15.34 -14.42 4.53
C ALA A 15 16.16 -13.32 3.82
N ALA A 16 15.54 -12.53 2.93
CA ALA A 16 16.19 -11.37 2.30
C ALA A 16 16.21 -10.14 3.23
N LEU A 17 15.41 -10.13 4.29
CA LEU A 17 15.40 -9.06 5.27
C LEU A 17 16.49 -9.25 6.31
N THR A 18 17.11 -8.15 6.73
CA THR A 18 17.99 -8.17 7.92
C THR A 18 17.18 -8.60 9.15
N PRO A 19 17.65 -9.60 9.91
CA PRO A 19 16.97 -10.05 11.13
C PRO A 19 16.80 -8.92 12.15
N ALA A 20 15.82 -9.07 13.05
CA ALA A 20 15.55 -8.13 14.14
C ALA A 20 15.44 -6.66 13.66
N THR A 21 14.98 -6.45 12.42
CA THR A 21 14.87 -5.11 11.81
C THR A 21 13.42 -4.87 11.43
N SER A 22 12.92 -3.67 11.76
CA SER A 22 11.58 -3.25 11.36
C SER A 22 11.66 -2.69 9.95
N TYR A 23 10.68 -3.00 9.11
CA TYR A 23 10.60 -2.50 7.75
C TYR A 23 9.26 -1.81 7.52
N ALA A 24 9.27 -0.77 6.67
CA ALA A 24 8.08 -0.24 6.03
C ALA A 24 8.10 -0.60 4.55
N ALA A 25 6.95 -0.99 4.02
CA ALA A 25 6.75 -1.20 2.59
C ALA A 25 6.13 0.06 1.98
N TYR A 26 6.67 0.52 0.85
CA TYR A 26 6.18 1.68 0.12
C TYR A 26 5.79 1.30 -1.29
N LEU A 27 4.61 1.72 -1.73
CA LEU A 27 4.28 1.70 -3.16
C LEU A 27 4.88 2.96 -3.78
N VAL A 28 5.71 2.78 -4.81
CA VAL A 28 6.35 3.87 -5.54
C VAL A 28 5.77 3.96 -6.95
N TYR A 29 5.27 5.14 -7.31
CA TYR A 29 4.43 5.30 -8.49
C TYR A 29 4.44 6.74 -9.02
N GLY A 30 4.06 6.90 -10.27
CA GLY A 30 3.87 8.16 -10.95
C GLY A 30 2.44 8.27 -11.46
N THR A 31 2.10 9.45 -11.97
CA THR A 31 0.80 9.67 -12.63
C THR A 31 0.98 10.29 -14.01
N ALA A 32 0.26 9.74 -14.99
CA ALA A 32 0.18 10.31 -16.32
C ALA A 32 -0.76 11.53 -16.33
N GLN A 33 -0.62 12.37 -17.35
CA GLN A 33 -1.57 13.45 -17.60
C GLN A 33 -2.99 12.88 -17.76
N GLY A 34 -3.96 13.52 -17.11
CA GLY A 34 -5.36 13.09 -17.16
C GLY A 34 -5.67 11.85 -16.33
N HIS A 35 -4.83 11.48 -15.36
CA HIS A 35 -5.14 10.44 -14.36
C HIS A 35 -6.49 10.69 -13.67
N ARG A 36 -7.11 9.61 -13.17
CA ARG A 36 -8.44 9.64 -12.55
C ARG A 36 -8.58 8.49 -11.56
N GLY A 37 -9.38 8.70 -10.51
CA GLY A 37 -9.78 7.68 -9.56
C GLY A 37 -8.69 7.29 -8.58
N LEU A 38 -7.68 8.14 -8.40
CA LEU A 38 -6.55 7.87 -7.50
C LEU A 38 -6.77 8.43 -6.10
N ARG A 39 -7.81 9.24 -5.89
CA ARG A 39 -8.22 9.69 -4.56
C ARG A 39 -9.30 8.82 -3.91
N PHE A 40 -10.31 8.44 -4.68
CA PHE A 40 -11.52 7.77 -4.18
C PHE A 40 -12.04 6.77 -5.23
N PRO A 41 -12.68 5.63 -4.86
CA PRO A 41 -12.84 5.09 -3.51
C PRO A 41 -11.50 4.66 -2.89
N ASP A 42 -11.52 4.51 -1.56
CA ASP A 42 -10.37 4.14 -0.74
C ASP A 42 -9.74 2.85 -1.26
N GLN A 43 -8.42 2.88 -1.36
CA GLN A 43 -7.61 1.73 -1.73
C GLN A 43 -7.13 1.08 -0.43
N GLU A 44 -7.08 -0.24 -0.38
CA GLU A 44 -6.58 -0.93 0.80
C GLU A 44 -5.17 -1.43 0.57
N THR A 45 -4.30 -1.22 1.54
CA THR A 45 -2.99 -1.85 1.59
C THR A 45 -2.89 -2.81 2.75
N ALA A 46 -2.13 -3.88 2.59
CA ALA A 46 -1.82 -4.81 3.66
C ALA A 46 -0.37 -5.29 3.54
N VAL A 47 0.27 -5.55 4.68
CA VAL A 47 1.59 -6.16 4.73
C VAL A 47 1.54 -7.34 5.69
N SER A 48 2.03 -8.49 5.25
CA SER A 48 2.08 -9.73 6.05
C SER A 48 3.42 -10.42 5.91
N LEU A 49 3.89 -11.01 7.02
CA LEU A 49 5.02 -11.92 7.09
C LEU A 49 4.47 -13.30 7.49
N GLY A 50 4.85 -14.35 6.75
CA GLY A 50 4.28 -15.69 6.95
C GLY A 50 3.14 -15.95 5.97
N GLY A 51 3.40 -16.73 4.91
CA GLY A 51 2.47 -17.03 3.81
C GLY A 51 1.25 -17.88 4.17
N ARG A 52 0.87 -17.95 5.45
CA ARG A 52 -0.33 -18.66 5.90
C ARG A 52 -0.98 -17.86 7.01
N ALA A 53 -2.20 -17.39 6.76
CA ALA A 53 -3.17 -17.13 7.82
C ALA A 53 -3.42 -18.47 8.55
N THR A 54 -2.51 -18.87 9.42
CA THR A 54 -2.81 -19.85 10.45
C THR A 54 -3.93 -19.25 11.28
N SER A 55 -4.85 -20.08 11.77
CA SER A 55 -6.09 -19.70 12.45
C SER A 55 -5.91 -18.94 13.79
N GLY A 56 -4.77 -18.28 13.99
CA GLY A 56 -4.44 -17.36 15.05
C GLY A 56 -3.35 -16.33 14.68
N ALA A 57 -2.85 -16.30 13.43
CA ALA A 57 -2.00 -15.22 12.94
C ALA A 57 -2.85 -13.95 12.81
N ALA A 58 -2.36 -12.84 13.37
CA ALA A 58 -3.01 -11.55 13.28
C ALA A 58 -3.43 -11.29 11.82
N ARG A 59 -4.72 -10.98 11.60
CA ARG A 59 -5.19 -10.58 10.27
C ARG A 59 -4.24 -9.50 9.74
N PRO A 60 -3.83 -9.57 8.46
CA PRO A 60 -3.01 -8.52 7.88
C PRO A 60 -3.72 -7.18 8.14
N CYS A 61 -3.00 -6.25 8.75
CA CYS A 61 -3.53 -4.94 9.09
C CYS A 61 -3.82 -4.20 7.78
N ARG A 62 -5.09 -4.23 7.35
CA ARG A 62 -5.56 -3.49 6.18
C ARG A 62 -5.63 -2.00 6.53
N ARG A 63 -5.11 -1.16 5.66
CA ARG A 63 -5.08 0.30 5.80
C ARG A 63 -5.70 0.94 4.58
N ALA A 64 -6.60 1.89 4.79
CA ALA A 64 -7.08 2.73 3.70
C ALA A 64 -5.97 3.72 3.31
N VAL A 65 -5.75 3.86 2.01
CA VAL A 65 -4.83 4.83 1.41
C VAL A 65 -5.47 5.47 0.19
N PHE A 66 -4.99 6.66 -0.14
CA PHE A 66 -5.19 7.27 -1.45
C PHE A 66 -3.83 7.47 -2.15
N LEU A 67 -3.82 7.63 -3.47
CA LEU A 67 -2.61 7.84 -4.26
C LEU A 67 -2.49 9.28 -4.77
N ARG A 68 -3.56 10.07 -4.72
CA ARG A 68 -3.49 11.49 -5.12
C ARG A 68 -4.38 12.35 -4.23
N PRO A 69 -3.84 13.42 -3.63
CA PRO A 69 -4.67 14.44 -2.99
C PRO A 69 -5.34 15.32 -4.07
N ASP A 70 -6.40 14.82 -4.70
CA ASP A 70 -7.24 15.57 -5.65
C ASP A 70 -8.58 15.99 -5.04
N GLU A 71 -8.64 17.19 -4.45
CA GLU A 71 -9.84 17.71 -3.78
C GLU A 71 -11.03 17.85 -4.72
N ALA A 72 -10.78 18.16 -5.99
CA ALA A 72 -11.83 18.32 -6.98
C ALA A 72 -12.45 16.97 -7.34
N GLU A 73 -11.68 15.88 -7.33
CA GLU A 73 -12.20 14.53 -7.47
C GLU A 73 -12.98 14.09 -6.22
N ALA A 74 -12.46 14.30 -5.01
CA ALA A 74 -13.19 13.97 -3.78
C ALA A 74 -14.57 14.63 -3.72
N ARG A 75 -14.67 15.93 -4.02
CA ARG A 75 -15.96 16.66 -4.01
C ARG A 75 -17.02 16.12 -4.97
N LYS A 76 -16.66 15.32 -5.97
CA LYS A 76 -17.64 14.66 -6.85
C LYS A 76 -18.37 13.51 -6.16
N PHE A 77 -17.75 12.93 -5.14
CA PHE A 77 -18.28 11.79 -4.38
C PHE A 77 -18.85 12.21 -3.03
N TRP A 78 -18.23 13.21 -2.41
CA TRP A 78 -18.67 13.81 -1.16
C TRP A 78 -19.58 14.96 -1.52
N GLY A 79 -20.90 14.78 -1.44
CA GLY A 79 -21.86 15.87 -1.64
C GLY A 79 -21.49 17.09 -0.79
N ALA A 80 -21.86 18.30 -1.23
CA ALA A 80 -21.49 19.54 -0.55
C ALA A 80 -21.85 19.49 0.95
N GLY A 81 -20.85 19.34 1.82
CA GLY A 81 -21.02 19.33 3.27
C GLY A 81 -20.66 18.02 4.01
N VAL A 82 -20.24 16.95 3.32
CA VAL A 82 -19.71 15.77 4.01
C VAL A 82 -18.23 16.00 4.34
N VAL A 83 -17.91 16.07 5.64
CA VAL A 83 -16.52 16.10 6.13
C VAL A 83 -15.86 14.81 5.69
N ALA A 84 -14.69 14.89 5.03
CA ALA A 84 -13.89 13.73 4.68
C ALA A 84 -13.79 12.80 5.90
N PRO A 85 -13.85 11.47 5.72
CA PRO A 85 -13.73 10.58 6.86
C PRO A 85 -12.37 10.86 7.50
N ASP A 86 -12.26 10.70 8.81
CA ASP A 86 -10.95 10.68 9.43
C ASP A 86 -10.14 9.58 8.72
N ASP A 87 -9.11 9.96 7.94
CA ASP A 87 -8.37 9.11 6.99
C ASP A 87 -7.56 7.99 7.69
N GLY A 88 -7.93 7.63 8.92
CA GLY A 88 -7.50 6.41 9.61
C GLY A 88 -5.99 6.33 9.81
N GLY A 89 -5.32 7.47 9.96
CA GLY A 89 -3.87 7.53 10.21
C GLY A 89 -3.00 6.87 9.12
N GLY A 90 -3.51 6.75 7.89
CA GLY A 90 -2.66 6.46 6.73
C GLY A 90 -1.67 7.62 6.53
N GLU A 91 -0.39 7.33 6.25
CA GLU A 91 0.52 8.41 5.82
C GLU A 91 0.04 8.95 4.47
N GLU A 92 -0.01 10.27 4.34
CA GLU A 92 -0.36 10.90 3.08
C GLU A 92 0.68 10.57 1.98
N PRO A 93 0.25 10.40 0.72
CA PRO A 93 1.14 10.32 -0.41
C PRO A 93 2.14 11.47 -0.46
N ARG A 94 3.40 11.14 -0.67
CA ARG A 94 4.48 12.11 -0.72
C ARG A 94 5.17 12.09 -2.08
N LEU A 95 5.46 13.28 -2.61
CA LEU A 95 6.35 13.44 -3.75
C LEU A 95 7.82 13.42 -3.29
N ARG A 96 8.60 12.51 -3.86
CA ARG A 96 10.05 12.37 -3.65
C ARG A 96 10.81 13.42 -4.46
N GLY A 97 12.09 13.61 -4.12
CA GLY A 97 12.98 14.52 -4.84
C GLY A 97 13.34 14.07 -6.27
N ASP A 98 13.13 12.81 -6.60
CA ASP A 98 13.36 12.22 -7.94
C ASP A 98 12.13 12.28 -8.85
N GLY A 99 11.01 12.84 -8.38
CA GLY A 99 9.78 13.00 -9.15
C GLY A 99 8.78 11.86 -9.02
N TRP A 100 9.08 10.80 -8.27
CA TRP A 100 8.14 9.73 -7.98
C TRP A 100 7.29 10.02 -6.74
N TRP A 101 6.04 9.56 -6.74
CA TRP A 101 5.19 9.53 -5.56
C TRP A 101 5.41 8.25 -4.78
N GLU A 102 5.22 8.31 -3.47
CA GLU A 102 5.21 7.14 -2.59
C GLU A 102 4.11 7.23 -1.55
N VAL A 103 3.63 6.07 -1.09
CA VAL A 103 2.72 5.93 0.06
C VAL A 103 3.11 4.69 0.87
N GLU A 104 3.08 4.80 2.21
CA GLU A 104 3.35 3.67 3.09
C GLU A 104 2.20 2.66 3.02
N MET A 105 2.51 1.43 2.63
CA MET A 105 1.55 0.32 2.56
C MET A 105 1.32 -0.35 3.91
N GLY A 106 2.33 -0.33 4.77
CA GLY A 106 2.33 -1.00 6.07
C GLY A 106 3.73 -1.28 6.57
N ARG A 107 3.79 -1.81 7.80
CA ARG A 107 5.04 -2.10 8.50
C ARG A 107 5.06 -3.56 8.93
N LEU A 108 6.25 -4.11 9.02
CA LEU A 108 6.51 -5.46 9.52
C LEU A 108 7.78 -5.47 10.36
N ARG A 109 7.94 -6.50 11.18
CA ARG A 109 9.19 -6.79 11.87
C ARG A 109 9.77 -8.10 11.34
N ALA A 110 11.01 -8.06 10.86
CA ALA A 110 11.73 -9.26 10.47
C ALA A 110 12.02 -10.12 11.70
N SER A 111 11.98 -11.44 11.52
CA SER A 111 12.24 -12.44 12.56
C SER A 111 13.65 -12.30 13.13
N GLU A 112 13.85 -12.79 14.35
CA GLU A 112 15.15 -12.77 15.03
C GLU A 112 16.12 -13.77 14.40
N ALA A 113 17.42 -13.53 14.52
CA ALA A 113 18.43 -14.43 13.98
C ALA A 113 18.39 -15.80 14.69
N GLY A 114 18.20 -16.88 13.92
CA GLY A 114 18.10 -18.25 14.45
C GLY A 114 16.66 -18.73 14.70
N ASP A 115 15.69 -17.81 14.70
CA ASP A 115 14.30 -18.15 14.44
C ASP A 115 14.24 -18.47 12.94
N HIS A 116 14.46 -19.74 12.59
CA HIS A 116 14.36 -20.18 11.22
C HIS A 116 12.88 -20.07 10.85
N GLY A 117 12.48 -18.91 10.35
CA GLY A 117 11.21 -18.71 9.66
C GLY A 117 11.00 -19.93 8.77
N ALA A 118 9.83 -20.55 8.88
CA ALA A 118 9.59 -21.84 8.25
C ALA A 118 10.03 -21.76 6.78
N PRO A 119 10.73 -22.78 6.24
CA PRO A 119 11.22 -22.73 4.87
C PRO A 119 10.06 -22.35 3.92
N GLY A 120 10.24 -21.26 3.18
CA GLY A 120 9.18 -20.68 2.35
C GLY A 120 8.39 -19.53 2.99
N GLU A 121 8.84 -18.98 4.13
CA GLU A 121 8.28 -17.74 4.66
C GLU A 121 8.56 -16.56 3.72
N GLU A 122 7.50 -15.85 3.37
CA GLU A 122 7.54 -14.70 2.49
C GLU A 122 6.85 -13.52 3.15
N VAL A 123 7.35 -12.34 2.80
CA VAL A 123 6.66 -11.08 2.98
C VAL A 123 5.79 -10.83 1.76
N VAL A 124 4.54 -10.44 2.01
CA VAL A 124 3.60 -10.01 0.98
C VAL A 124 3.11 -8.62 1.33
N ALA A 125 3.27 -7.68 0.41
CA ALA A 125 2.63 -6.38 0.44
C ALA A 125 1.57 -6.32 -0.66
N SER A 126 0.33 -6.01 -0.31
CA SER A 126 -0.78 -5.88 -1.26
C SER A 126 -1.30 -4.46 -1.29
N PHE A 127 -1.73 -4.03 -2.48
CA PHE A 127 -2.52 -2.84 -2.73
C PHE A 127 -3.71 -3.27 -3.56
N GLU A 128 -4.92 -3.02 -3.08
CA GLU A 128 -6.17 -3.50 -3.65
C GLU A 128 -7.14 -2.33 -3.80
N VAL A 129 -7.78 -2.25 -4.96
CA VAL A 129 -8.83 -1.25 -5.22
C VAL A 129 -10.19 -1.84 -4.87
N LEU A 130 -10.85 -1.25 -3.86
CA LEU A 130 -12.22 -1.61 -3.54
C LEU A 130 -13.21 -0.79 -4.38
N GLY A 131 -14.06 -1.49 -5.14
CA GLY A 131 -15.18 -0.88 -5.87
C GLY A 131 -14.93 -0.66 -7.36
N SER A 132 -16.01 -0.40 -8.11
CA SER A 132 -16.03 -0.43 -9.58
C SER A 132 -15.67 0.90 -10.25
N TYR A 133 -15.16 1.89 -9.52
CA TYR A 133 -14.89 3.21 -10.10
C TYR A 133 -13.67 3.17 -11.03
N PRO A 134 -13.78 3.65 -12.29
CA PRO A 134 -12.69 3.60 -13.25
C PRO A 134 -11.46 4.40 -12.79
N LYS A 135 -10.32 3.73 -12.76
CA LYS A 135 -9.00 4.33 -12.50
C LYS A 135 -8.16 4.32 -13.77
N ARG A 136 -7.36 5.36 -13.96
CA ARG A 136 -6.41 5.44 -15.08
C ARG A 136 -5.21 6.32 -14.77
N GLY A 137 -4.14 6.09 -15.52
CA GLY A 137 -2.95 6.93 -15.49
C GLY A 137 -2.02 6.68 -14.30
N LEU A 138 -2.17 5.55 -13.59
CA LEU A 138 -1.17 5.09 -12.62
C LEU A 138 0.03 4.50 -13.38
N ILE A 139 1.24 4.89 -13.00
CA ILE A 139 2.50 4.34 -13.49
C ILE A 139 3.20 3.73 -12.28
N VAL A 140 3.52 2.44 -12.30
CA VAL A 140 4.14 1.77 -11.14
C VAL A 140 5.64 1.66 -11.37
N GLU A 141 6.44 2.17 -10.43
CA GLU A 141 7.89 1.92 -10.40
C GLU A 141 8.17 0.60 -9.67
N GLY A 142 7.58 0.42 -8.48
CA GLY A 142 7.73 -0.82 -7.72
C GLY A 142 7.22 -0.71 -6.28
N ILE A 143 7.53 -1.75 -5.51
CA ILE A 143 7.33 -1.78 -4.05
C ILE A 143 8.70 -1.84 -3.40
N GLU A 144 8.98 -0.90 -2.50
CA GLU A 144 10.23 -0.81 -1.78
C GLU A 144 10.05 -1.21 -0.31
N PHE A 145 10.89 -2.13 0.17
CA PHE A 145 10.99 -2.46 1.59
C PHE A 145 12.18 -1.73 2.19
N ARG A 146 11.91 -0.76 3.08
CA ARG A 146 12.94 0.09 3.69
C ARG A 146 13.07 -0.20 5.18
N PRO A 147 14.28 -0.42 5.72
CA PRO A 147 14.46 -0.58 7.15
C PRO A 147 14.13 0.72 7.88
N LEU A 148 13.42 0.60 9.00
CA LEU A 148 13.13 1.68 9.93
C LEU A 148 14.28 1.74 10.95
N GLN A 149 14.82 2.94 11.16
CA GLN A 149 15.85 3.20 12.17
C GLN A 149 15.23 3.37 13.56
#